data_AF-W6TGK8-F1
#
_entry.id   AF-W6TGK8-F1
#
_cell.length_a   1.000
_cell.length_b   1.000
_cell.length_c   1.000
_cell.angle_alpha   90.00
_cell.angle_beta   90.00
_cell.angle_gamma   90.00
#
_symmetry.space_group_name_H-M   'P 1'
#
loop_
_entity.id
_entity.type
_entity.pdbx_description
1 polymer ?
#
loop_
_entity_poly.entity_id
_entity_poly.type
_entity_poly.pdbx_seq_one_letter_code
_entity_poly.pdbx_strand_id
1 'polypeptide(L)'
;MEEGAKEAALGASGSELIGSAVQNQTAVATNKESVISLVKGIKAIVGIVLRDGEGSADASKTGEDDKKDIGKLFDGTKDEAKEENIAKAAASIGAVSGADMLQAIVKSKENPSVCDTEGIEKAGDAAEIAVAQAVAGKKEIKEEAKKDAVIAGGIALRGMAKEGKFSAQNEEKSANAVNGAVASMVNKRF
;
A
#
# COMPACT_ATOMS: atom_id res chain seq x y z
N MET A 1 9.11 -22.09 1.45
CA MET A 1 7.92 -21.39 2.01
C MET A 1 8.11 -21.00 3.47
N GLU A 2 8.53 -21.93 4.35
CA GLU A 2 8.69 -21.65 5.79
C GLU A 2 9.62 -20.47 6.08
N GLU A 3 10.77 -20.39 5.41
CA GLU A 3 11.72 -19.29 5.61
C GLU A 3 11.17 -17.93 5.13
N GLY A 4 10.47 -17.92 4.00
CA GLY A 4 9.81 -16.70 3.50
C GLY A 4 8.68 -16.22 4.39
N ALA A 5 7.92 -17.14 4.99
CA ALA A 5 6.89 -16.80 5.96
C ALA A 5 7.47 -16.23 7.26
N LYS A 6 8.58 -16.80 7.74
CA LYS A 6 9.31 -16.26 8.90
C LYS A 6 9.82 -14.85 8.62
N GLU A 7 10.44 -14.62 7.46
CA GLU A 7 10.93 -13.30 7.07
C GLU A 7 9.78 -12.28 6.96
N ALA A 8 8.68 -12.63 6.29
CA ALA A 8 7.51 -11.74 6.18
C ALA A 8 6.92 -11.38 7.56
N ALA A 9 6.89 -12.35 8.48
CA ALA A 9 6.38 -12.14 9.83
C ALA A 9 7.21 -11.13 10.64
N LEU A 10 8.52 -11.01 10.38
CA LEU A 10 9.36 -9.99 11.01
C LEU A 10 8.87 -8.57 10.66
N GLY A 11 8.45 -8.36 9.42
CA GLY A 11 7.94 -7.06 8.96
C GLY A 11 6.50 -6.76 9.40
N ALA A 12 5.69 -7.79 9.68
CA ALA A 12 4.33 -7.67 10.20
C ALA A 12 4.25 -7.69 11.75
N SER A 13 5.37 -7.47 12.45
CA SER A 13 5.48 -7.63 13.91
C SER A 13 4.99 -6.43 14.74
N GLY A 14 4.36 -5.44 14.09
CA GLY A 14 3.77 -4.30 14.80
C GLY A 14 2.61 -4.71 15.70
N SER A 15 2.44 -4.01 16.83
CA SER A 15 1.25 -4.15 17.70
C SER A 15 0.04 -3.37 17.19
N GLU A 16 0.20 -2.68 16.07
CA GLU A 16 -0.78 -1.84 15.40
C GLU A 16 -1.78 -2.70 14.61
N LEU A 17 -3.03 -2.26 14.52
CA LEU A 17 -4.04 -2.95 13.71
C LEU A 17 -3.70 -2.79 12.23
N ILE A 18 -4.10 -3.77 11.41
CA ILE A 18 -4.00 -3.63 9.95
C ILE A 18 -4.73 -2.37 9.49
N GLY A 19 -4.02 -1.49 8.78
CA GLY A 19 -4.52 -0.20 8.31
C GLY A 19 -4.32 0.96 9.29
N SER A 20 -4.48 0.76 10.60
CA SER A 20 -4.21 1.76 11.65
C SER A 20 -4.53 3.22 11.26
N ALA A 21 -5.73 3.45 10.72
CA ALA A 21 -6.14 4.79 10.28
C ALA A 21 -6.24 5.75 11.48
N VAL A 22 -5.67 6.95 11.32
CA VAL A 22 -5.66 8.00 12.35
C VAL A 22 -6.59 9.14 11.96
N GLN A 23 -7.53 9.46 12.85
CA GLN A 23 -8.50 10.54 12.63
C GLN A 23 -7.85 11.91 12.80
N ASN A 24 -8.19 12.83 11.90
CA ASN A 24 -7.79 14.24 11.97
C ASN A 24 -6.26 14.47 12.09
N GLN A 25 -5.49 13.48 11.64
CA GLN A 25 -4.04 13.42 11.68
C GLN A 25 -3.51 13.05 10.31
N THR A 26 -2.28 13.45 10.00
CA THR A 26 -1.62 13.10 8.75
C THR A 26 -1.24 11.62 8.73
N ALA A 27 -1.15 11.04 7.53
CA ALA A 27 -0.62 9.70 7.38
C ALA A 27 0.82 9.61 7.91
N VAL A 28 1.22 8.44 8.41
CA VAL A 28 2.59 8.19 8.92
C VAL A 28 3.23 7.11 8.06
N ALA A 29 4.43 7.39 7.55
CA ALA A 29 5.18 6.43 6.76
C ALA A 29 5.53 5.20 7.60
N THR A 30 5.64 4.06 6.95
CA THR A 30 6.03 2.83 7.63
C THR A 30 7.50 2.80 7.97
N ASN A 31 7.83 1.94 8.92
CA ASN A 31 9.18 1.51 9.16
C ASN A 31 9.75 0.81 7.92
N LYS A 32 10.81 1.39 7.32
CA LYS A 32 11.45 0.86 6.13
C LYS A 32 11.93 -0.58 6.28
N GLU A 33 12.57 -0.94 7.38
CA GLU A 33 13.08 -2.31 7.61
C GLU A 33 11.94 -3.33 7.64
N SER A 34 10.77 -2.93 8.15
CA SER A 34 9.58 -3.78 8.14
C SER A 34 9.08 -4.05 6.71
N VAL A 35 9.11 -3.03 5.84
CA VAL A 35 8.76 -3.20 4.41
C VAL A 35 9.78 -4.10 3.70
N ILE A 36 11.07 -3.97 4.01
CA ILE A 36 12.13 -4.82 3.45
C ILE A 36 11.86 -6.30 3.76
N SER A 37 11.59 -6.64 5.01
CA SER A 37 11.30 -8.01 5.43
C SER A 37 10.01 -8.55 4.80
N LEU A 38 8.95 -7.74 4.72
CA LEU A 38 7.72 -8.12 4.02
C LEU A 38 7.97 -8.42 2.54
N VAL A 39 8.63 -7.54 1.82
CA VAL A 39 8.89 -7.71 0.38
C VAL A 39 9.74 -8.96 0.13
N LYS A 40 10.81 -9.15 0.91
CA LYS A 40 11.67 -10.35 0.79
C LYS A 40 10.92 -11.64 1.10
N GLY A 41 10.17 -11.66 2.20
CA GLY A 41 9.40 -12.83 2.62
C GLY A 41 8.32 -13.19 1.61
N ILE A 42 7.54 -12.21 1.15
CA ILE A 42 6.50 -12.38 0.13
C ILE A 42 7.12 -12.89 -1.18
N LYS A 43 8.24 -12.32 -1.62
CA LYS A 43 8.96 -12.78 -2.82
C LYS A 43 9.41 -14.23 -2.74
N ALA A 44 9.92 -14.66 -1.59
CA ALA A 44 10.27 -16.05 -1.35
C ALA A 44 9.06 -17.01 -1.31
N ILE A 45 7.88 -16.54 -0.89
CA ILE A 45 6.64 -17.34 -0.90
C ILE A 45 6.07 -17.41 -2.31
N VAL A 46 5.86 -16.25 -2.94
CA VAL A 46 5.22 -16.08 -4.25
C VAL A 46 5.94 -16.86 -5.34
N GLY A 47 7.28 -16.86 -5.34
CA GLY A 47 8.06 -17.66 -6.27
C GLY A 47 7.85 -19.18 -6.15
N ILE A 48 7.15 -19.65 -5.11
CA ILE A 48 6.82 -21.06 -4.88
C ILE A 48 5.31 -21.30 -5.04
N VAL A 49 4.44 -20.38 -4.61
CA VAL A 49 2.98 -20.57 -4.60
C VAL A 49 2.28 -20.16 -5.89
N LEU A 50 2.73 -19.09 -6.55
CA LEU A 50 2.10 -18.63 -7.79
C LEU A 50 2.69 -19.40 -8.97
N ARG A 51 1.81 -19.77 -9.91
CA ARG A 51 2.23 -20.43 -11.14
C ARG A 51 2.88 -19.41 -12.07
N ASP A 52 3.77 -19.85 -12.95
CA ASP A 52 4.33 -18.99 -14.01
C ASP A 52 3.19 -18.35 -14.83
N GLY A 53 3.19 -17.01 -14.91
CA GLY A 53 2.16 -16.22 -15.59
C GLY A 53 0.87 -15.97 -14.80
N GLU A 54 0.81 -16.36 -13.53
CA GLU A 54 -0.34 -16.08 -12.66
C GLU A 54 -0.29 -14.66 -12.08
N GLY A 55 -1.30 -13.87 -12.42
CA GLY A 55 -1.38 -12.45 -12.08
C GLY A 55 -0.47 -11.56 -12.93
N SER A 56 -0.67 -10.26 -12.81
CA SER A 56 0.10 -9.23 -13.49
C SER A 56 0.37 -8.05 -12.55
N ALA A 57 1.65 -7.78 -12.29
CA ALA A 57 2.08 -6.57 -11.60
C ALA A 57 1.67 -5.28 -12.31
N ASP A 58 1.33 -5.38 -13.60
CA ASP A 58 0.93 -4.27 -14.44
C ASP A 58 -0.60 -4.13 -14.54
N ALA A 59 -1.35 -4.95 -13.80
CA ALA A 59 -2.81 -4.89 -13.81
C ALA A 59 -3.31 -3.52 -13.35
N SER A 60 -4.13 -2.92 -14.23
CA SER A 60 -4.73 -1.62 -14.03
C SER A 60 -6.04 -1.58 -14.79
N LYS A 61 -7.13 -1.23 -14.10
CA LYS A 61 -8.49 -1.23 -14.62
C LYS A 61 -9.28 0.03 -14.25
N THR A 62 -8.90 0.75 -13.18
CA THR A 62 -9.53 2.04 -12.85
C THR A 62 -8.94 3.18 -13.68
N GLY A 63 -9.66 4.30 -13.74
CA GLY A 63 -9.27 5.47 -14.52
C GLY A 63 -8.04 6.18 -13.95
N GLU A 64 -7.40 7.01 -14.77
CA GLU A 64 -6.24 7.79 -14.33
C GLU A 64 -6.58 8.81 -13.23
N ASP A 65 -7.75 9.42 -13.29
CA ASP A 65 -8.20 10.37 -12.29
C ASP A 65 -8.44 9.69 -10.93
N ASP A 66 -8.93 8.44 -10.93
CA ASP A 66 -9.08 7.66 -9.70
C ASP A 66 -7.74 7.51 -8.96
N LYS A 67 -6.62 7.37 -9.69
CA LYS A 67 -5.30 7.17 -9.09
C LYS A 67 -4.71 8.44 -8.50
N LYS A 68 -5.03 9.60 -9.06
CA LYS A 68 -4.72 10.90 -8.44
C LYS A 68 -5.48 11.05 -7.13
N ASP A 69 -6.72 10.60 -7.10
CA ASP A 69 -7.54 10.61 -5.88
C ASP A 69 -7.05 9.61 -4.83
N ILE A 70 -6.42 8.52 -5.22
CA ILE A 70 -5.78 7.60 -4.26
C ILE A 70 -4.52 8.23 -3.67
N GLY A 71 -3.71 8.91 -4.47
CA GLY A 71 -2.48 9.56 -3.99
C GLY A 71 -2.75 10.64 -2.93
N LYS A 72 -3.94 11.24 -2.92
CA LYS A 72 -4.43 12.13 -1.84
C LYS A 72 -4.44 11.48 -0.46
N LEU A 73 -4.55 10.16 -0.35
CA LEU A 73 -4.46 9.45 0.94
C LEU A 73 -3.05 9.50 1.57
N PHE A 74 -2.05 9.86 0.76
CA PHE A 74 -0.64 9.97 1.14
C PHE A 74 -0.20 11.43 1.33
N ASP A 75 -1.10 12.39 1.14
CA ASP A 75 -0.79 13.80 1.28
C ASP A 75 -0.44 14.15 2.73
N GLY A 76 0.46 15.13 2.90
CA GLY A 76 0.85 15.66 4.21
C GLY A 76 -0.23 16.48 4.92
N THR A 77 -1.44 16.58 4.38
CA THR A 77 -2.58 17.26 4.99
C THR A 77 -3.69 16.27 5.33
N LYS A 78 -4.46 16.61 6.36
CA LYS A 78 -5.62 15.82 6.80
C LYS A 78 -6.86 16.00 5.91
N ASP A 79 -6.91 17.07 5.12
CA ASP A 79 -8.10 17.48 4.38
C ASP A 79 -8.42 16.54 3.21
N GLU A 80 -7.42 15.79 2.75
CA GLU A 80 -7.50 14.92 1.59
C GLU A 80 -7.87 13.46 1.94
N ALA A 81 -8.09 13.13 3.21
CA ALA A 81 -8.55 11.81 3.66
C ALA A 81 -10.09 11.63 3.57
N LYS A 82 -10.68 12.09 2.47
CA LYS A 82 -12.14 12.09 2.22
C LYS A 82 -12.66 10.69 1.90
N GLU A 83 -13.92 10.42 2.26
CA GLU A 83 -14.59 9.15 1.94
C GLU A 83 -14.51 8.79 0.44
N GLU A 84 -14.58 9.79 -0.45
CA GLU A 84 -14.44 9.60 -1.90
C GLU A 84 -13.08 9.01 -2.29
N ASN A 85 -11.99 9.58 -1.78
CA ASN A 85 -10.62 9.12 -2.08
C ASN A 85 -10.38 7.70 -1.53
N ILE A 86 -10.93 7.40 -0.35
CA ILE A 86 -10.89 6.05 0.24
C ILE A 86 -11.68 5.07 -0.62
N ALA A 87 -12.85 5.47 -1.14
CA ALA A 87 -13.65 4.65 -2.05
C ALA A 87 -12.93 4.39 -3.38
N LYS A 88 -12.16 5.36 -3.91
CA LYS A 88 -11.31 5.15 -5.09
C LYS A 88 -10.20 4.14 -4.82
N ALA A 89 -9.56 4.21 -3.65
CA ALA A 89 -8.58 3.20 -3.24
C ALA A 89 -9.25 1.82 -3.15
N ALA A 90 -10.40 1.71 -2.48
CA ALA A 90 -11.17 0.47 -2.41
C ALA A 90 -11.57 -0.07 -3.79
N ALA A 91 -11.89 0.80 -4.75
CA ALA A 91 -12.21 0.40 -6.13
C ALA A 91 -10.98 -0.16 -6.87
N SER A 92 -9.83 0.54 -6.78
CA SER A 92 -8.55 0.07 -7.37
C SER A 92 -8.14 -1.29 -6.80
N ILE A 93 -8.30 -1.45 -5.49
CA ILE A 93 -8.11 -2.72 -4.75
C ILE A 93 -9.06 -3.82 -5.24
N GLY A 94 -10.34 -3.47 -5.39
CA GLY A 94 -11.38 -4.39 -5.85
C GLY A 94 -11.14 -4.85 -7.29
N ALA A 95 -10.51 -4.01 -8.10
CA ALA A 95 -10.31 -4.26 -9.52
C ALA A 95 -9.19 -5.27 -9.82
N VAL A 96 -8.19 -5.41 -8.94
CA VAL A 96 -7.06 -6.34 -9.12
C VAL A 96 -7.26 -7.64 -8.35
N SER A 97 -6.66 -8.75 -8.80
CA SER A 97 -6.65 -10.01 -8.05
C SER A 97 -5.60 -10.00 -6.93
N GLY A 98 -5.68 -10.98 -6.01
CA GLY A 98 -4.61 -11.17 -5.02
C GLY A 98 -3.27 -11.49 -5.69
N ALA A 99 -3.27 -12.29 -6.76
CA ALA A 99 -2.08 -12.60 -7.54
C ALA A 99 -1.48 -11.34 -8.21
N ASP A 100 -2.29 -10.45 -8.78
CA ASP A 100 -1.80 -9.18 -9.37
C ASP A 100 -1.06 -8.33 -8.33
N MET A 101 -1.64 -8.18 -7.15
CA MET A 101 -1.05 -7.44 -6.03
C MET A 101 0.26 -8.10 -5.56
N LEU A 102 0.27 -9.42 -5.38
CA LEU A 102 1.46 -10.16 -4.98
C LEU A 102 2.57 -10.03 -6.03
N GLN A 103 2.25 -10.13 -7.31
CA GLN A 103 3.21 -9.90 -8.40
C GLN A 103 3.79 -8.48 -8.37
N ALA A 104 2.97 -7.46 -8.07
CA ALA A 104 3.46 -6.09 -7.91
C ALA A 104 4.42 -5.93 -6.72
N ILE A 105 4.13 -6.58 -5.60
CA ILE A 105 5.04 -6.62 -4.44
C ILE A 105 6.35 -7.33 -4.81
N VAL A 106 6.29 -8.45 -5.52
CA VAL A 106 7.47 -9.21 -5.96
C VAL A 106 8.36 -8.41 -6.93
N LYS A 107 7.76 -7.62 -7.83
CA LYS A 107 8.50 -6.74 -8.74
C LYS A 107 9.06 -5.49 -8.06
N SER A 108 8.66 -5.19 -6.83
CA SER A 108 9.14 -4.02 -6.09
C SER A 108 10.58 -4.19 -5.63
N LYS A 109 11.26 -3.07 -5.36
CA LYS A 109 12.60 -3.09 -4.78
C LYS A 109 12.56 -3.71 -3.38
N GLU A 110 13.48 -4.64 -3.13
CA GLU A 110 13.67 -5.21 -1.79
C GLU A 110 14.19 -4.19 -0.78
N ASN A 111 14.76 -3.08 -1.25
CA ASN A 111 15.23 -1.97 -0.43
C ASN A 111 14.67 -0.66 -1.00
N PRO A 112 13.47 -0.23 -0.57
CA PRO A 112 12.83 0.95 -1.13
C PRO A 112 13.56 2.25 -0.74
N SER A 113 13.51 3.24 -1.63
CA SER A 113 14.04 4.57 -1.36
C SER A 113 13.02 5.37 -0.55
N VAL A 114 13.48 6.11 0.45
CA VAL A 114 12.64 7.07 1.19
C VAL A 114 12.99 8.45 0.67
N CYS A 115 11.98 9.20 0.23
CA CYS A 115 12.14 10.57 -0.24
C CYS A 115 11.30 11.52 0.62
N ASP A 116 11.95 12.28 1.48
CA ASP A 116 11.28 13.16 2.45
C ASP A 116 10.70 14.43 1.81
N THR A 117 11.05 14.73 0.55
CA THR A 117 10.67 15.98 -0.13
C THR A 117 9.61 15.81 -1.20
N GLU A 118 9.52 14.64 -1.82
CA GLU A 118 8.58 14.37 -2.92
C GLU A 118 7.45 13.42 -2.51
N GLY A 119 7.53 12.79 -1.33
CA GLY A 119 6.48 11.91 -0.81
C GLY A 119 6.08 10.82 -1.81
N ILE A 120 4.77 10.67 -2.04
CA ILE A 120 4.22 9.67 -2.96
C ILE A 120 4.60 9.91 -4.43
N GLU A 121 4.94 11.14 -4.82
CA GLU A 121 5.28 11.48 -6.21
C GLU A 121 6.61 10.88 -6.67
N LYS A 122 7.43 10.38 -5.75
CA LYS A 122 8.71 9.73 -6.06
C LYS A 122 8.60 8.20 -6.04
N ALA A 123 7.50 7.64 -5.56
CA ALA A 123 7.32 6.21 -5.51
C ALA A 123 7.26 5.63 -6.93
N GLY A 124 8.12 4.65 -7.24
CA GLY A 124 8.12 3.93 -8.51
C GLY A 124 7.53 2.52 -8.42
N ASP A 125 7.38 1.98 -7.20
CA ASP A 125 6.88 0.63 -6.95
C ASP A 125 6.09 0.53 -5.63
N ALA A 126 5.56 -0.66 -5.32
CA ALA A 126 4.70 -0.87 -4.15
C ALA A 126 5.45 -0.67 -2.83
N ALA A 127 6.73 -1.06 -2.76
CA ALA A 127 7.54 -0.87 -1.57
C ALA A 127 7.81 0.62 -1.32
N GLU A 128 8.07 1.39 -2.37
CA GLU A 128 8.27 2.84 -2.30
C GLU A 128 6.98 3.60 -1.96
N ILE A 129 5.80 3.11 -2.41
CA ILE A 129 4.49 3.63 -1.94
C ILE A 129 4.34 3.41 -0.43
N ALA A 130 4.73 2.25 0.08
CA ALA A 130 4.53 1.89 1.49
C ALA A 130 5.35 2.77 2.45
N VAL A 131 6.57 3.14 2.04
CA VAL A 131 7.47 4.03 2.80
C VAL A 131 7.34 5.50 2.43
N ALA A 132 6.40 5.86 1.54
CA ALA A 132 6.23 7.24 1.10
C ALA A 132 5.84 8.15 2.28
N GLN A 133 6.64 9.19 2.48
CA GLN A 133 6.41 10.23 3.48
C GLN A 133 5.20 11.08 3.11
N ALA A 134 4.46 11.50 4.13
CA ALA A 134 3.35 12.43 3.97
C ALA A 134 3.92 13.84 3.79
N VAL A 135 3.89 14.35 2.56
CA VAL A 135 4.41 15.68 2.22
C VAL A 135 3.26 16.53 1.67
N ALA A 136 3.09 17.74 2.20
CA ALA A 136 1.98 18.60 1.84
C ALA A 136 2.02 18.97 0.35
N GLY A 137 0.91 18.76 -0.37
CA GLY A 137 0.78 19.02 -1.79
C GLY A 137 1.40 17.94 -2.69
N LYS A 138 1.96 16.88 -2.11
CA LYS A 138 2.54 15.73 -2.82
C LYS A 138 1.54 14.58 -2.80
N LYS A 139 0.66 14.58 -3.79
CA LYS A 139 -0.51 13.71 -3.85
C LYS A 139 -0.68 12.96 -5.17
N GLU A 140 0.26 13.10 -6.10
CA GLU A 140 0.17 12.47 -7.41
C GLU A 140 0.98 11.18 -7.46
N ILE A 141 0.33 10.06 -7.82
CA ILE A 141 1.02 8.81 -8.12
C ILE A 141 1.46 8.88 -9.59
N LYS A 142 2.77 8.87 -9.83
CA LYS A 142 3.35 8.98 -11.18
C LYS A 142 3.36 7.64 -11.93
N GLU A 143 3.53 7.73 -13.25
CA GLU A 143 3.32 6.65 -14.23
C GLU A 143 3.84 5.26 -13.86
N GLU A 144 5.03 5.16 -13.24
CA GLU A 144 5.62 3.87 -12.87
C GLU A 144 4.81 3.14 -11.79
N ALA A 145 4.35 3.89 -10.79
CA ALA A 145 3.55 3.42 -9.66
C ALA A 145 2.03 3.52 -9.90
N LYS A 146 1.62 4.17 -10.99
CA LYS A 146 0.22 4.47 -11.33
C LYS A 146 -0.50 3.25 -11.92
N LYS A 147 -0.47 2.12 -11.24
CA LYS A 147 -1.14 0.86 -11.63
C LYS A 147 -1.87 0.32 -10.41
N ASP A 148 -3.07 -0.20 -10.61
CA ASP A 148 -3.90 -0.65 -9.48
C ASP A 148 -3.23 -1.74 -8.65
N ALA A 149 -2.50 -2.65 -9.31
CA ALA A 149 -1.77 -3.71 -8.62
C ALA A 149 -0.64 -3.14 -7.74
N VAL A 150 0.08 -2.13 -8.23
CA VAL A 150 1.18 -1.46 -7.52
C VAL A 150 0.65 -0.64 -6.35
N ILE A 151 -0.43 0.12 -6.59
CA ILE A 151 -1.10 0.92 -5.55
C ILE A 151 -1.65 0.00 -4.46
N ALA A 152 -2.39 -1.05 -4.83
CA ALA A 152 -2.93 -2.01 -3.88
C ALA A 152 -1.80 -2.70 -3.10
N GLY A 153 -0.72 -3.12 -3.78
CA GLY A 153 0.45 -3.70 -3.12
C GLY A 153 1.08 -2.74 -2.10
N GLY A 154 1.20 -1.46 -2.44
CA GLY A 154 1.79 -0.46 -1.57
C GLY A 154 0.92 -0.11 -0.36
N ILE A 155 -0.40 -0.01 -0.54
CA ILE A 155 -1.34 0.20 0.56
C ILE A 155 -1.36 -1.04 1.48
N ALA A 156 -1.32 -2.25 0.91
CA ALA A 156 -1.25 -3.49 1.70
C ALA A 156 0.05 -3.55 2.52
N LEU A 157 1.21 -3.33 1.88
CA LEU A 157 2.50 -3.26 2.58
C LEU A 157 2.47 -2.19 3.68
N ARG A 158 1.89 -1.01 3.40
CA ARG A 158 1.79 0.06 4.39
C ARG A 158 0.96 -0.34 5.59
N GLY A 159 -0.17 -1.01 5.36
CA GLY A 159 -1.07 -1.46 6.42
C GLY A 159 -0.57 -2.65 7.22
N MET A 160 0.37 -3.43 6.69
CA MET A 160 0.98 -4.58 7.38
C MET A 160 2.27 -4.22 8.11
N ALA A 161 3.06 -3.30 7.56
CA ALA A 161 4.35 -2.91 8.13
C ALA A 161 4.17 -2.07 9.41
N LYS A 162 5.16 -2.17 10.29
CA LYS A 162 5.21 -1.43 11.55
C LYS A 162 5.13 0.09 11.32
N GLU A 163 4.45 0.80 12.22
CA GLU A 163 4.31 2.27 12.23
C GLU A 163 3.47 2.85 11.07
N GLY A 164 2.98 2.02 10.15
CA GLY A 164 2.19 2.44 9.00
C GLY A 164 0.80 2.91 9.39
N LYS A 165 0.49 4.17 9.07
CA LYS A 165 -0.83 4.76 9.35
C LYS A 165 -1.35 5.52 8.16
N PHE A 166 -2.65 5.40 7.92
CA PHE A 166 -3.37 6.19 6.94
C PHE A 166 -4.09 7.36 7.61
N SER A 167 -4.20 8.47 6.90
CA SER A 167 -5.04 9.59 7.33
C SER A 167 -6.52 9.23 7.14
N ALA A 168 -7.36 9.67 8.08
CA ALA A 168 -8.82 9.62 7.98
C ALA A 168 -9.44 10.93 8.46
N GLN A 169 -10.62 11.27 7.91
CA GLN A 169 -11.43 12.36 8.43
C GLN A 169 -11.79 12.16 9.91
N ASN A 170 -12.23 13.25 10.56
CA ASN A 170 -12.57 13.29 12.00
C ASN A 170 -13.90 12.57 12.32
N GLU A 171 -14.08 11.37 11.79
CA GLU A 171 -15.28 10.54 11.93
C GLU A 171 -14.86 9.08 12.04
N GLU A 172 -15.50 8.32 12.93
CA GLU A 172 -15.14 6.90 13.17
C GLU A 172 -15.38 6.04 11.92
N LYS A 173 -16.47 6.34 11.20
CA LYS A 173 -16.83 5.67 9.95
C LYS A 173 -15.72 5.78 8.89
N SER A 174 -15.04 6.92 8.79
CA SER A 174 -13.94 7.11 7.82
C SER A 174 -12.73 6.24 8.16
N ALA A 175 -12.33 6.21 9.44
CA ALA A 175 -11.23 5.34 9.89
C ALA A 175 -11.57 3.86 9.68
N ASN A 176 -12.81 3.46 9.97
CA ASN A 176 -13.29 2.09 9.73
C ASN A 176 -13.32 1.74 8.24
N ALA A 177 -13.67 2.69 7.35
CA ALA A 177 -13.64 2.48 5.91
C ALA A 177 -12.22 2.22 5.40
N VAL A 178 -11.24 3.00 5.87
CA VAL A 178 -9.82 2.78 5.55
C VAL A 178 -9.35 1.41 6.05
N ASN A 179 -9.56 1.13 7.34
CA ASN A 179 -9.13 -0.14 7.93
C ASN A 179 -9.81 -1.33 7.23
N GLY A 180 -11.09 -1.22 6.87
CA GLY A 180 -11.82 -2.25 6.11
C GLY A 180 -11.26 -2.45 4.70
N ALA A 181 -10.92 -1.39 3.98
CA ALA A 181 -10.30 -1.48 2.65
C ALA A 181 -8.93 -2.17 2.72
N VAL A 182 -8.11 -1.81 3.70
CA VAL A 182 -6.79 -2.42 3.93
C VAL A 182 -6.93 -3.88 4.35
N ALA A 183 -7.82 -4.19 5.29
CA ALA A 183 -8.06 -5.57 5.74
C ALA A 183 -8.56 -6.47 4.59
N SER A 184 -9.40 -5.93 3.71
CA SER A 184 -9.87 -6.64 2.50
C SER A 184 -8.72 -6.98 1.56
N MET A 185 -7.69 -6.13 1.44
CA MET A 185 -6.48 -6.46 0.67
C MET A 185 -5.69 -7.59 1.27
N VAL A 186 -5.40 -7.51 2.58
CA VAL A 186 -4.57 -8.51 3.26
C VAL A 186 -5.24 -9.88 3.24
N ASN A 187 -6.58 -9.92 3.28
CA ASN A 187 -7.36 -11.16 3.20
C ASN A 187 -7.80 -11.54 1.78
N LYS A 188 -7.36 -10.81 0.75
CA LYS A 188 -7.74 -11.11 -0.63
C LYS A 188 -7.18 -12.47 -1.02
N ARG A 189 -8.01 -13.33 -1.61
CA ARG A 189 -7.57 -14.66 -2.05
C ARG A 189 -6.63 -14.53 -3.26
N PHE A 190 -5.57 -15.32 -3.21
CA PHE A 190 -4.56 -15.52 -4.24
C PHE A 190 -4.32 -17.01 -4.41
#